data_AF-A0A7K1GL78-F1
#
_entry.id   AF-A0A7K1GL78-F1
#
_cell.length_a   1.000
_cell.length_b   1.000
_cell.length_c   1.000
_cell.angle_alpha   90.00
_cell.angle_beta   90.00
_cell.angle_gamma   90.00
#
_symmetry.space_group_name_H-M   'P 1'
#
loop_
_entity.id
_entity.type
_entity.pdbx_description
1 polymer ?
#
loop_
_entity_poly.entity_id
_entity_poly.type
_entity_poly.pdbx_seq_one_letter_code
_entity_poly.pdbx_strand_id
1 'polypeptide(L)'
;MSKIVKSSKIISPFGGISLVFQEFNNLNLPQLIDNHLGSRGLKGVSNSCLFQNWLGIFFCGGKVAEDIQYHLADTLSQEPTFKKVSSTTLLRG
;
A
#
# COMPACT_ATOMS: atom_id res chain seq x y z
N MET A 1 -28.48 -16.21 10.12
CA MET A 1 -28.00 -17.13 9.06
C MET A 1 -27.51 -16.26 7.91
N SER A 2 -26.20 -16.11 7.73
CA SER A 2 -25.62 -15.17 6.75
C SER A 2 -25.70 -15.76 5.34
N LYS A 3 -26.21 -14.99 4.38
CA LYS A 3 -26.38 -15.42 2.98
C LYS A 3 -25.02 -15.40 2.28
N ILE A 4 -24.49 -16.57 1.98
CA ILE A 4 -23.22 -16.73 1.25
C ILE A 4 -23.53 -16.69 -0.25
N VAL A 5 -23.15 -15.60 -0.92
CA VAL A 5 -23.26 -15.48 -2.38
C VAL A 5 -21.91 -15.90 -2.98
N LYS A 6 -21.89 -17.05 -3.67
CA LYS A 6 -20.71 -17.54 -4.39
C LYS A 6 -20.70 -16.93 -5.79
N SER A 7 -19.85 -15.93 -6.01
CA SER A 7 -19.57 -15.41 -7.35
C SER A 7 -18.48 -16.26 -8.01
N SER A 8 -18.66 -16.62 -9.28
CA SER A 8 -17.65 -17.32 -10.10
C SER A 8 -16.55 -16.41 -10.64
N LYS A 9 -16.72 -15.08 -10.51
CA LYS A 9 -15.69 -14.11 -10.86
C LYS A 9 -14.67 -14.02 -9.74
N ILE A 10 -13.38 -13.99 -10.09
CA ILE A 10 -12.29 -13.62 -9.18
C ILE A 10 -12.53 -12.15 -8.82
N ILE A 11 -13.19 -11.93 -7.69
CA ILE A 11 -13.36 -10.61 -7.12
C ILE A 11 -12.08 -10.36 -6.32
N SER A 12 -11.28 -9.36 -6.71
CA SER A 12 -10.17 -8.94 -5.86
C SER A 12 -10.77 -8.50 -4.52
N PRO A 13 -10.28 -9.02 -3.38
CA PRO A 13 -10.85 -8.72 -2.07
C PRO A 13 -10.70 -7.23 -1.69
N PHE A 14 -9.92 -6.44 -2.44
CA PHE A 14 -9.57 -5.07 -2.07
C PHE A 14 -9.78 -4.05 -3.19
N GLY A 15 -10.99 -3.97 -3.76
CA GLY A 15 -11.39 -2.78 -4.53
C GLY A 15 -11.27 -1.47 -3.74
N GLY A 16 -11.41 -1.54 -2.41
CA GLY A 16 -11.29 -0.39 -1.51
C GLY A 16 -9.87 0.22 -1.46
N ILE A 17 -8.81 -0.59 -1.36
CA ILE A 17 -7.45 -0.05 -1.28
C ILE A 17 -7.02 0.60 -2.59
N SER A 18 -7.45 0.04 -3.72
CA SER A 18 -7.20 0.60 -5.05
C SER A 18 -7.81 2.01 -5.16
N LEU A 19 -9.03 2.20 -4.65
CA LEU A 19 -9.67 3.53 -4.57
C LEU A 19 -8.86 4.50 -3.69
N VAL A 20 -8.37 4.05 -2.54
CA VAL A 20 -7.55 4.89 -1.65
C VAL A 20 -6.26 5.33 -2.35
N PHE A 21 -5.57 4.41 -3.03
CA PHE A 21 -4.35 4.75 -3.77
C PHE A 21 -4.63 5.64 -4.99
N GLN A 22 -5.75 5.42 -5.68
CA GLN A 22 -6.18 6.30 -6.77
C GLN A 22 -6.40 7.72 -6.26
N GLU A 23 -7.15 7.90 -5.17
CA GLU A 23 -7.39 9.22 -4.58
C GLU A 23 -6.09 9.85 -4.05
N PHE A 24 -5.21 9.05 -3.44
CA PHE A 24 -3.90 9.51 -2.99
C PHE A 24 -3.08 10.12 -4.15
N ASN A 25 -3.10 9.47 -5.31
CA ASN A 25 -2.44 9.97 -6.51
C ASN A 25 -3.19 11.18 -7.12
N ASN A 26 -4.53 11.15 -7.19
CA ASN A 26 -5.35 12.25 -7.72
C ASN A 26 -5.13 13.57 -6.97
N LEU A 27 -4.95 13.49 -5.65
CA LEU A 27 -4.69 14.64 -4.79
C LEU A 27 -3.24 15.16 -4.87
N ASN A 28 -2.38 14.53 -5.69
CA ASN A 28 -0.94 14.83 -5.78
C ASN A 28 -0.22 14.79 -4.42
N LEU A 29 -0.73 13.98 -3.47
CA LEU A 29 -0.08 13.75 -2.19
C LEU A 29 1.34 13.18 -2.32
N PRO A 30 1.65 12.26 -3.27
CA PRO A 30 3.02 11.78 -3.44
C PRO A 30 4.01 12.93 -3.66
N GLN A 31 3.66 13.86 -4.56
CA GLN A 31 4.52 14.99 -4.90
C GLN A 31 4.65 15.96 -3.74
N LEU A 32 3.55 16.26 -3.02
CA LEU A 32 3.58 17.12 -1.85
C LEU A 32 4.51 16.57 -0.76
N ILE A 33 4.37 15.28 -0.44
CA ILE A 33 5.17 14.58 0.57
C ILE A 33 6.64 14.59 0.17
N ASP A 34 6.96 14.23 -1.07
CA ASP A 34 8.34 14.17 -1.54
C ASP A 34 8.98 15.57 -1.64
N ASN A 35 8.21 16.60 -1.95
CA ASN A 35 8.70 17.98 -1.96
C ASN A 35 9.04 18.49 -0.56
N HIS A 36 8.22 18.17 0.45
CA HIS A 36 8.42 18.66 1.82
C HIS A 36 9.42 17.83 2.62
N LEU A 37 9.41 16.50 2.46
CA LEU A 37 10.27 15.58 3.20
C LEU A 37 11.54 15.20 2.43
N GLY A 38 11.63 15.56 1.15
CA GLY A 38 12.74 15.20 0.27
C GLY A 38 12.77 13.71 -0.06
N SER A 39 13.88 13.27 -0.66
CA SER A 39 14.16 11.85 -0.95
C SER A 39 15.12 11.28 0.10
N ARG A 40 14.85 10.07 0.59
CA ARG A 40 15.76 9.36 1.50
C ARG A 40 16.99 8.84 0.75
N GLY A 41 18.16 9.42 1.06
CA GLY A 41 19.46 8.91 0.64
C GLY A 41 19.76 7.51 1.23
N LEU A 42 20.56 6.74 0.51
CA LEU A 42 21.03 5.35 0.72
C LEU A 42 20.15 4.19 0.19
N LYS A 43 18.84 4.36 -0.01
CA LYS A 43 17.98 3.29 -0.57
C LYS A 43 17.12 3.68 -1.78
N GLY A 44 17.10 4.96 -2.17
CA GLY A 44 16.35 5.43 -3.34
C GLY A 44 14.83 5.25 -3.23
N VAL A 45 14.31 5.19 -2.00
CA VAL A 45 12.87 5.06 -1.73
C VAL A 45 12.35 6.44 -1.36
N SER A 46 11.32 6.91 -2.08
CA SER A 46 10.65 8.17 -1.80
C SER A 46 9.80 8.09 -0.53
N ASN A 47 9.60 9.23 0.15
CA ASN A 47 8.78 9.27 1.36
C ASN A 47 7.32 8.97 1.01
N SER A 48 6.85 9.44 -0.14
CA SER A 48 5.54 9.08 -0.70
C SER A 48 5.32 7.57 -0.79
N CYS A 49 6.34 6.83 -1.21
CA CYS A 49 6.30 5.37 -1.29
C CYS A 49 6.16 4.75 0.11
N LEU A 50 6.87 5.24 1.12
CA LEU A 50 6.72 4.76 2.50
C LEU A 50 5.31 5.00 3.03
N PHE A 51 4.74 6.18 2.77
CA PHE A 51 3.36 6.49 3.14
C PHE A 51 2.37 5.53 2.48
N GLN A 52 2.48 5.29 1.17
CA GLN A 52 1.63 4.31 0.48
C GLN A 52 1.74 2.91 1.10
N ASN A 53 2.95 2.47 1.45
CA ASN A 53 3.18 1.18 2.09
C ASN A 53 2.56 1.10 3.50
N TRP A 54 2.65 2.18 4.28
CA TRP A 54 1.97 2.29 5.58
C TRP A 54 0.44 2.28 5.46
N LEU A 55 -0.12 3.02 4.50
CA LEU A 55 -1.56 3.02 4.22
C LEU A 55 -2.03 1.63 3.80
N GLY A 56 -1.25 0.93 2.97
CA GLY A 56 -1.52 -0.45 2.56
C GLY A 56 -1.59 -1.42 3.75
N ILE A 57 -0.67 -1.32 4.70
CA ILE A 57 -0.72 -2.12 5.94
C ILE A 57 -1.96 -1.76 6.76
N PHE A 58 -2.18 -0.46 7.01
CA PHE A 58 -3.22 0.00 7.93
C PHE A 58 -4.64 -0.31 7.42
N PHE A 59 -4.92 0.00 6.15
CA PHE A 59 -6.26 -0.20 5.57
C PHE A 59 -6.55 -1.66 5.20
N CYS A 60 -5.52 -2.48 4.98
CA CYS A 60 -5.71 -3.91 4.74
C CYS A 60 -5.69 -4.76 6.03
N GLY A 61 -5.68 -4.12 7.22
CA GLY A 61 -5.74 -4.81 8.50
C GLY A 61 -4.44 -5.48 8.94
N GLY A 62 -3.31 -5.09 8.36
CA GLY A 62 -1.98 -5.50 8.81
C GLY A 62 -1.65 -4.90 10.17
N LYS A 63 -0.88 -5.63 10.97
CA LYS A 63 -0.47 -5.25 12.33
C LYS A 63 1.02 -4.96 12.43
N VAL A 64 1.82 -5.61 11.58
CA VAL A 64 3.28 -5.52 11.61
C VAL A 64 3.82 -5.18 10.24
N ALA A 65 5.00 -4.56 10.18
CA ALA A 65 5.61 -4.15 8.91
C ALA A 65 5.94 -5.35 8.00
N GLU A 66 6.18 -6.53 8.60
CA GLU A 66 6.38 -7.81 7.91
C GLU A 66 5.17 -8.21 7.06
N ASP A 67 3.96 -7.77 7.42
CA ASP A 67 2.74 -8.14 6.70
C ASP A 67 2.79 -7.72 5.24
N ILE A 68 3.53 -6.65 4.91
CA ILE A 68 3.70 -6.17 3.54
C ILE A 68 4.48 -7.14 2.63
N GLN A 69 5.28 -8.03 3.22
CA GLN A 69 6.09 -9.01 2.50
C GLN A 69 5.49 -10.41 2.54
N TYR A 70 4.65 -10.72 3.53
CA TYR A 70 4.06 -12.05 3.71
C TYR A 70 2.54 -12.03 3.48
N HIS A 71 1.78 -11.55 4.45
CA HIS A 71 0.32 -11.70 4.46
C HIS A 71 -0.42 -10.85 3.41
N LEU A 72 0.09 -9.65 3.12
CA LEU A 72 -0.52 -8.69 2.20
C LEU A 72 0.20 -8.61 0.85
N ALA A 73 1.30 -9.34 0.68
CA ALA A 73 2.16 -9.21 -0.49
C ALA A 73 1.43 -9.54 -1.80
N ASP A 74 0.74 -10.68 -1.86
CA ASP A 74 0.04 -11.12 -3.08
C ASP A 74 -1.12 -10.18 -3.43
N THR A 75 -1.75 -9.59 -2.41
CA THR A 75 -2.89 -8.70 -2.59
C THR A 75 -2.45 -7.32 -3.06
N LEU A 76 -1.49 -6.71 -2.36
CA LEU A 76 -0.98 -5.38 -2.70
C LEU A 76 -0.22 -5.37 -4.03
N SER A 77 0.35 -6.51 -4.44
CA SER A 77 0.99 -6.65 -5.75
C SER A 77 0.00 -6.65 -6.92
N GLN A 78 -1.31 -6.79 -6.68
CA GLN A 78 -2.34 -6.64 -7.72
C GLN A 78 -2.56 -5.18 -8.11
N GLU A 79 -2.15 -4.23 -7.25
CA GLU A 79 -2.33 -2.81 -7.52
C GLU A 79 -1.15 -2.28 -8.37
N PRO A 80 -1.40 -1.79 -9.60
CA PRO A 80 -0.33 -1.39 -10.51
C PRO A 80 0.46 -0.16 -10.02
N THR A 81 -0.16 0.70 -9.21
CA THR A 81 0.48 1.91 -8.68
C THR A 81 1.28 1.66 -7.40
N PHE A 82 1.15 0.47 -6.81
CA PHE A 82 1.76 0.16 -5.52
C PHE A 82 3.20 -0.34 -5.68
N LYS A 83 4.16 0.44 -5.18
CA LYS A 83 5.57 0.02 -5.11
C LYS A 83 5.88 -0.60 -3.75
N LYS A 84 5.97 -1.93 -3.71
CA LYS A 84 6.31 -2.67 -2.48
C LYS A 84 7.72 -2.31 -1.98
N VAL A 85 7.84 -2.04 -0.68
CA VAL A 85 9.12 -1.92 0.02
C VAL A 85 9.30 -3.04 1.04
N SER A 86 10.55 -3.32 1.44
CA SER A 86 10.83 -4.27 2.52
C SER A 86 10.41 -3.71 3.88
N SER A 87 9.95 -4.58 4.79
CA SER A 87 9.71 -4.24 6.21
C SER A 87 10.92 -3.51 6.83
N THR A 88 12.13 -3.99 6.52
CA THR A 88 13.37 -3.38 7.05
C THR A 88 13.66 -1.97 6.53
N THR A 89 13.01 -1.54 5.46
CA THR A 89 13.09 -0.18 4.92
C THR A 89 11.98 0.69 5.48
N LEU A 90 10.79 0.11 5.71
CA LEU A 90 9.67 0.74 6.42
C LEU A 90 10.01 1.13 7.85
N LEU A 91 10.60 0.20 8.62
CA LEU A 91 10.90 0.39 10.03
C LEU A 91 12.12 1.29 10.28
N ARG A 92 13.00 1.42 9.29
CA ARG A 92 14.15 2.35 9.33
C ARG A 92 13.74 3.74 8.80
N GLY A 93 12.51 4.15 9.13
CA GLY A 93 11.92 5.45 8.79
C GLY A 93 12.80 6.59 9.27
#